data_AF-A0A852JC49-F1
#
_entry.id   AF-A0A852JC49-F1
#
_cell.length_a   1.000
_cell.length_b   1.000
_cell.length_c   1.000
_cell.angle_alpha   90.00
_cell.angle_beta   90.00
_cell.angle_gamma   90.00
#
_symmetry.space_group_name_H-M   'P 1'
#
loop_
_entity.id
_entity.type
_entity.pdbx_description
1 polymer ?
#
loop_
_entity_poly.entity_id
_entity_poly.type
_entity_poly.pdbx_seq_one_letter_code
_entity_poly.pdbx_strand_id
1 'polypeptide(L)'
;QPKGKAGTKGKKQIFEENRETLRFYLRIILGASAVYALVNLVIFYPAASAWTWLAFVFSSVVYGSSYRSMTSMAKPSFTDDGSLADGGIDLNMEQGMAEHLKDVILLTAIVQVLSCFSLYIWYFWLLAPGRALYLLWVNILGPWLAAESPSPAAPDASEKKQRRQERRQMKRF
;
A
#
# COMPACT_ATOMS: atom_id res chain seq x y z
N GLN A 1 -16.88 -11.59 -19.19
CA GLN A 1 -17.33 -10.20 -18.99
C GLN A 1 -16.11 -9.29 -18.96
N PRO A 2 -16.02 -8.21 -19.75
CA PRO A 2 -14.89 -7.30 -19.64
C PRO A 2 -15.02 -6.52 -18.32
N LYS A 3 -13.99 -6.60 -17.46
CA LYS A 3 -13.81 -5.74 -16.27
C LYS A 3 -14.10 -4.30 -16.69
N GLY A 4 -15.20 -3.74 -16.19
CA GLY A 4 -15.56 -2.35 -16.41
C GLY A 4 -14.40 -1.48 -15.98
N LYS A 5 -14.01 -0.52 -16.82
CA LYS A 5 -13.13 0.55 -16.39
C LYS A 5 -13.82 1.18 -15.17
N ALA A 6 -13.13 1.19 -14.02
CA ALA A 6 -13.59 1.90 -12.84
C ALA A 6 -14.00 3.30 -13.29
N GLY A 7 -15.24 3.70 -12.96
CA GLY A 7 -15.77 4.99 -13.35
C GLY A 7 -14.81 6.08 -12.90
N THR A 8 -14.43 6.97 -13.81
CA THR A 8 -13.56 8.11 -13.49
C THR A 8 -14.30 9.01 -12.52
N LYS A 9 -14.04 8.84 -11.21
CA LYS A 9 -14.49 9.76 -10.16
C LYS A 9 -14.05 11.18 -10.51
N GLY A 10 -14.86 12.17 -10.15
CA GLY A 10 -14.52 13.57 -10.42
C GLY A 10 -13.23 13.98 -9.71
N LYS A 11 -12.38 14.81 -10.35
CA LYS A 11 -11.09 15.24 -9.79
C LYS A 11 -11.20 15.83 -8.37
N LYS A 12 -12.26 16.61 -8.12
CA LYS A 12 -12.57 17.17 -6.79
C LYS A 12 -12.95 16.11 -5.76
N GLN A 13 -13.67 15.07 -6.19
CA GLN A 13 -14.06 13.94 -5.33
C GLN A 13 -12.83 13.12 -4.94
N ILE A 14 -11.95 12.80 -5.90
CA ILE A 14 -10.68 12.10 -5.63
C ILE A 14 -9.83 12.87 -4.62
N PHE A 15 -9.74 14.20 -4.78
CA PHE A 15 -8.98 15.04 -3.87
C PHE A 15 -9.51 14.99 -2.43
N GLU A 16 -10.83 15.15 -2.23
CA GLU A 16 -11.39 15.12 -0.87
C GLU A 16 -11.31 13.71 -0.26
N GLU A 17 -11.64 12.66 -1.03
CA GLU A 17 -11.52 11.25 -0.60
C GLU A 17 -10.08 10.90 -0.20
N ASN A 18 -9.09 11.33 -0.98
CA ASN A 18 -7.67 11.16 -0.65
C ASN A 18 -7.32 11.86 0.66
N ARG A 19 -7.80 13.09 0.85
CA ARG A 19 -7.54 13.88 2.06
C ARG A 19 -8.21 13.29 3.31
N GLU A 20 -9.41 12.74 3.17
CA GLU A 20 -10.10 12.02 4.24
C GLU A 20 -9.36 10.72 4.58
N THR A 21 -8.96 9.95 3.56
CA THR A 21 -8.17 8.72 3.72
C THR A 21 -6.88 9.00 4.48
N LEU A 22 -6.09 9.99 4.07
CA LEU A 22 -4.87 10.37 4.76
C LEU A 22 -5.11 10.79 6.21
N ARG A 23 -6.17 11.56 6.48
CA ARG A 23 -6.53 11.96 7.85
C ARG A 23 -6.93 10.76 8.71
N PHE A 24 -7.68 9.82 8.15
CA PHE A 24 -8.09 8.59 8.82
C PHE A 24 -6.86 7.76 9.24
N TYR A 25 -5.94 7.48 8.31
CA TYR A 25 -4.73 6.71 8.62
C TYR A 25 -3.78 7.47 9.56
N LEU A 26 -3.70 8.79 9.47
CA LEU A 26 -2.93 9.59 10.42
C LEU A 26 -3.47 9.45 11.85
N ARG A 27 -4.80 9.47 12.05
CA ARG A 27 -5.42 9.24 13.36
C ARG A 27 -5.12 7.84 13.90
N ILE A 28 -5.13 6.82 13.04
CA ILE A 28 -4.75 5.45 13.43
C ILE A 28 -3.29 5.40 13.90
N ILE A 29 -2.37 5.97 13.12
CA ILE A 29 -0.93 6.03 13.44
C ILE A 29 -0.71 6.71 14.79
N LEU A 30 -1.32 7.88 14.99
CA LEU A 30 -1.20 8.63 16.24
C LEU A 30 -1.82 7.88 17.41
N GLY A 31 -3.00 7.29 17.23
CA GLY A 31 -3.70 6.51 18.25
C GLY A 31 -2.90 5.28 18.69
N ALA A 32 -2.42 4.48 17.74
CA ALA A 32 -1.62 3.29 18.02
C ALA A 32 -0.29 3.65 18.71
N SER A 33 0.39 4.70 18.23
CA SER A 33 1.65 5.17 18.83
C SER A 33 1.43 5.72 20.25
N ALA A 34 0.36 6.47 20.48
CA ALA A 34 0.02 7.01 21.79
C ALA A 34 -0.32 5.89 22.79
N VAL A 35 -1.13 4.91 22.40
CA VAL A 35 -1.45 3.75 23.24
C VAL A 35 -0.17 2.97 23.59
N TYR A 36 0.67 2.68 22.60
CA TYR A 36 1.90 1.93 22.84
C TYR A 36 2.86 2.66 23.77
N ALA A 37 3.07 3.96 23.53
CA ALA A 37 3.94 4.80 24.36
C ALA A 37 3.38 4.91 25.79
N LEU A 38 2.07 5.13 25.95
CA LEU A 38 1.44 5.21 27.27
C LEU A 38 1.62 3.90 28.05
N VAL A 39 1.34 2.76 27.43
CA VAL A 39 1.43 1.47 28.13
C VAL A 39 2.88 1.09 28.41
N ASN A 40 3.73 1.06 27.39
CA ASN A 40 5.10 0.51 27.54
C ASN A 40 6.09 1.53 28.10
N LEU A 41 6.00 2.79 27.71
CA LEU A 41 7.00 3.82 28.05
C LEU A 41 6.60 4.69 29.23
N VAL A 42 5.33 4.72 29.64
CA VAL A 42 4.87 5.48 30.82
C VAL A 42 4.51 4.53 31.96
N ILE A 43 3.57 3.60 31.76
CA ILE A 43 3.09 2.71 32.83
C ILE A 43 4.14 1.65 33.17
N PHE A 44 4.68 0.96 32.16
CA PHE A 44 5.68 -0.10 32.34
C PHE A 44 7.12 0.38 32.10
N TYR A 45 7.40 1.67 32.26
CA TYR A 45 8.74 2.24 32.01
C TYR A 45 9.90 1.46 32.66
N PRO A 46 9.83 1.02 33.93
CA PRO A 46 10.92 0.27 34.56
C PRO A 46 11.17 -1.11 33.92
N ALA A 47 10.15 -1.67 33.25
CA ALA A 47 10.23 -2.94 32.51
C ALA A 47 10.49 -2.74 31.01
N ALA A 48 10.60 -1.49 30.54
CA ALA A 48 10.85 -1.18 29.15
C ALA A 48 12.26 -1.61 28.75
N SER A 49 12.35 -2.72 28.02
CA SER A 49 13.61 -3.22 27.48
C SER A 49 14.03 -2.44 26.24
N ALA A 50 15.29 -2.55 25.83
CA ALA A 50 15.78 -1.99 24.57
C ALA A 50 14.93 -2.42 23.35
N TRP A 51 14.29 -3.60 23.43
CA TRP A 51 13.38 -4.09 22.39
C TRP A 51 12.13 -3.22 22.22
N THR A 52 11.57 -2.68 23.31
CA THR A 52 10.39 -1.80 23.27
C THR A 52 10.70 -0.49 22.55
N TRP A 53 11.88 0.08 22.80
CA TRP A 53 12.36 1.27 22.11
C TRP A 53 12.64 0.99 20.63
N LEU A 54 13.30 -0.13 20.31
CA LEU A 54 13.56 -0.54 18.94
C LEU A 54 12.25 -0.73 18.17
N ALA A 55 11.28 -1.43 18.75
CA ALA A 55 9.95 -1.63 18.21
C ALA A 55 9.20 -0.31 17.96
N PHE A 56 9.34 0.67 18.86
CA PHE A 56 8.74 1.99 18.72
C PHE A 56 9.39 2.82 17.59
N VAL A 57 10.72 2.82 17.51
CA VAL A 57 11.44 3.50 16.42
C VAL A 57 11.11 2.84 15.08
N PHE A 58 11.11 1.51 15.04
CA PHE A 58 10.76 0.73 13.85
C PHE A 58 9.35 1.06 13.34
N SER A 59 8.33 0.99 14.20
CA SER A 59 6.97 1.37 13.83
C SER A 59 6.88 2.83 13.36
N SER A 60 7.59 3.74 14.03
CA SER A 60 7.65 5.16 13.60
C SER A 60 8.21 5.32 12.19
N VAL A 61 9.28 4.60 11.83
CA VAL A 61 9.86 4.60 10.48
C VAL A 61 8.89 4.01 9.46
N VAL A 62 8.22 2.89 9.79
CA VAL A 62 7.24 2.25 8.91
C VAL A 62 6.05 3.17 8.65
N TYR A 63 5.52 3.81 9.70
CA TYR A 63 4.44 4.79 9.55
C TYR A 63 4.88 6.01 8.76
N GLY A 64 6.03 6.59 9.07
CA GLY A 64 6.54 7.78 8.39
C GLY A 64 6.77 7.53 6.90
N SER A 65 7.40 6.41 6.55
CA SER A 65 7.66 6.03 5.15
C SER A 65 6.39 5.69 4.38
N SER A 66 5.48 4.92 4.98
CA SER A 66 4.21 4.54 4.35
C SER A 66 3.28 5.75 4.15
N TYR A 67 3.16 6.58 5.19
CA TYR A 67 2.35 7.81 5.13
C TYR A 67 2.92 8.80 4.11
N ARG A 68 4.25 9.03 4.13
CA ARG A 68 4.91 9.89 3.14
C ARG A 68 4.67 9.38 1.72
N SER A 69 4.76 8.06 1.51
CA SER A 69 4.48 7.46 0.19
C SER A 69 3.03 7.69 -0.25
N MET A 70 2.05 7.51 0.64
CA MET A 70 0.64 7.81 0.33
C MET A 70 0.39 9.29 0.06
N THR A 71 0.97 10.19 0.85
CA THR A 71 0.83 11.64 0.62
C THR A 71 1.45 12.07 -0.71
N SER A 72 2.56 11.44 -1.13
CA SER A 72 3.16 11.69 -2.42
C SER A 72 2.29 11.19 -3.58
N MET A 73 1.61 10.05 -3.41
CA MET A 73 0.66 9.53 -4.41
C MET A 73 -0.59 10.42 -4.54
N ALA A 74 -1.06 10.97 -3.42
CA ALA A 74 -2.22 11.85 -3.36
C ALA A 74 -1.90 13.33 -3.65
N LYS A 75 -0.68 13.68 -4.07
CA LYS A 75 -0.29 15.08 -4.26
C LYS A 75 -1.11 15.72 -5.39
N PRO A 76 -1.96 16.73 -5.10
CA PRO A 76 -2.74 17.40 -6.13
C PRO A 76 -1.85 18.30 -6.99
N SER A 77 -2.25 18.50 -8.25
CA SER A 77 -1.69 19.51 -9.14
C SER A 77 -2.73 20.60 -9.38
N PHE A 78 -2.32 21.86 -9.30
CA PHE A 78 -3.16 23.02 -9.54
C PHE A 78 -2.68 23.75 -10.80
N THR A 79 -3.62 24.30 -11.56
CA THR A 79 -3.33 25.19 -12.69
C THR A 79 -2.90 26.57 -12.19
N ASP A 80 -2.29 27.38 -13.05
CA ASP A 80 -1.85 28.74 -12.73
C ASP A 80 -3.01 29.65 -12.26
N ASP A 81 -4.24 29.35 -12.69
CA ASP A 81 -5.48 30.03 -12.27
C ASP A 81 -5.99 29.58 -10.88
N GLY A 82 -5.27 28.69 -10.19
CA GLY A 82 -5.67 28.14 -8.89
C GLY A 82 -6.75 27.06 -8.95
N SER A 83 -7.21 26.67 -10.15
CA SER A 83 -8.17 25.57 -10.33
C SER A 83 -7.48 24.20 -10.24
N LEU A 84 -8.16 23.20 -9.67
CA LEU A 84 -7.62 21.84 -9.48
C LEU A 84 -7.37 21.16 -10.85
N ALA A 85 -6.10 21.07 -11.25
CA ALA A 85 -5.69 20.44 -12.51
C ALA A 85 -5.79 18.91 -12.42
N ASP A 86 -5.34 18.35 -11.29
CA ASP A 86 -5.34 16.92 -10.98
C ASP A 86 -5.50 16.68 -9.46
N GLY A 87 -6.31 15.69 -9.08
CA GLY A 87 -6.57 15.31 -7.69
C GLY A 87 -5.50 14.39 -7.08
N GLY A 88 -4.48 14.02 -7.87
CA GLY A 88 -3.51 12.99 -7.54
C GLY A 88 -4.03 11.58 -7.86
N ILE A 89 -3.20 10.57 -7.59
CA ILE A 89 -3.58 9.17 -7.75
C ILE A 89 -4.66 8.85 -6.71
N ASP A 90 -5.78 8.23 -7.15
CA ASP A 90 -6.83 7.78 -6.23
C ASP A 90 -6.25 6.70 -5.30
N LEU A 91 -6.11 7.03 -4.01
CA LEU A 91 -5.63 6.11 -3.00
C LEU A 91 -6.63 4.97 -2.75
N ASN A 92 -7.89 5.14 -3.16
CA ASN A 92 -8.97 4.17 -3.01
C ASN A 92 -9.23 3.35 -4.29
N MET A 93 -8.30 3.37 -5.24
CA MET A 93 -8.37 2.53 -6.44
C MET A 93 -8.15 1.06 -6.08
N GLU A 94 -9.09 0.19 -6.46
CA GLU A 94 -8.98 -1.27 -6.28
C GLU A 94 -7.73 -1.81 -6.99
N GLN A 95 -6.87 -2.54 -6.27
CA GLN A 95 -5.58 -3.06 -6.74
C GLN A 95 -4.47 -2.00 -6.98
N GLY A 96 -4.52 -0.85 -6.30
CA GLY A 96 -3.45 0.15 -6.33
C GLY A 96 -2.32 -0.09 -5.30
N MET A 97 -1.13 0.47 -5.54
CA MET A 97 -0.02 0.44 -4.56
C MET A 97 -0.40 1.04 -3.20
N ALA A 98 -1.37 1.97 -3.18
CA ALA A 98 -1.90 2.56 -1.96
C ALA A 98 -2.57 1.52 -1.05
N GLU A 99 -3.19 0.48 -1.58
CA GLU A 99 -3.80 -0.60 -0.80
C GLU A 99 -2.74 -1.34 0.04
N HIS A 100 -1.59 -1.64 -0.57
CA HIS A 100 -0.47 -2.25 0.15
C HIS A 100 0.10 -1.32 1.25
N LEU A 101 0.16 0.00 1.00
CA LEU A 101 0.60 0.95 2.02
C LEU A 101 -0.40 1.04 3.19
N LYS A 102 -1.70 1.02 2.90
CA LYS A 102 -2.77 0.96 3.90
C LYS A 102 -2.67 -0.31 4.75
N ASP A 103 -2.49 -1.47 4.10
CA ASP A 103 -2.30 -2.76 4.76
C ASP A 103 -1.09 -2.74 5.71
N VAL A 104 0.04 -2.18 5.27
CA VAL A 104 1.26 -2.07 6.10
C VAL A 104 1.03 -1.19 7.33
N ILE A 105 0.35 -0.05 7.17
CA ILE A 105 0.03 0.83 8.31
C ILE A 105 -0.92 0.13 9.27
N LEU A 106 -1.98 -0.48 8.77
CA LEU A 106 -2.98 -1.15 9.60
C LEU A 106 -2.39 -2.36 10.33
N LEU A 107 -1.59 -3.18 9.64
CA LEU A 107 -0.87 -4.30 10.24
C LEU A 107 0.06 -3.82 11.35
N THR A 108 0.84 -2.77 11.08
CA THR A 108 1.77 -2.21 12.08
C THR A 108 1.00 -1.66 13.29
N ALA A 109 -0.13 -0.98 13.09
CA ALA A 109 -0.98 -0.47 14.18
C ALA A 109 -1.55 -1.59 15.05
N ILE A 110 -2.08 -2.66 14.44
CA ILE A 110 -2.63 -3.80 15.16
C ILE A 110 -1.52 -4.51 15.94
N VAL A 111 -0.39 -4.81 15.28
CA VAL A 111 0.77 -5.46 15.92
C VAL A 111 1.28 -4.61 17.09
N GLN A 112 1.38 -3.29 16.91
CA GLN A 112 1.87 -2.39 17.94
C GLN A 112 0.93 -2.36 19.15
N VAL A 113 -0.38 -2.18 18.96
CA VAL A 113 -1.35 -2.16 20.07
C VAL A 113 -1.41 -3.51 20.79
N LEU A 114 -1.50 -4.61 20.05
CA LEU A 114 -1.54 -5.95 20.65
C LEU A 114 -0.22 -6.34 21.32
N SER A 115 0.91 -5.82 20.85
CA SER A 115 2.21 -6.09 21.47
C SER A 115 2.34 -5.52 22.89
N CYS A 116 1.45 -4.62 23.30
CA CYS A 116 1.34 -4.17 24.69
C CYS A 116 0.99 -5.31 25.67
N PHE A 117 0.33 -6.37 25.19
CA PHE A 117 0.02 -7.55 25.99
C PHE A 117 1.11 -8.62 25.89
N SER A 118 1.76 -8.74 24.73
CA SER A 118 2.77 -9.75 24.48
C SER A 118 3.73 -9.35 23.36
N LEU A 119 5.03 -9.33 23.65
CA LEU A 119 6.07 -9.01 22.68
C LEU A 119 6.15 -10.01 21.51
N TYR A 120 5.66 -11.24 21.70
CA TYR A 120 5.61 -12.27 20.64
C TYR A 120 4.70 -11.85 19.47
N ILE A 121 3.78 -10.90 19.67
CA ILE A 121 2.92 -10.41 18.59
C ILE A 121 3.73 -9.74 17.47
N TRP A 122 4.95 -9.27 17.74
CA TRP A 122 5.84 -8.75 16.70
C TRP A 122 6.17 -9.76 15.59
N TYR A 123 6.07 -11.07 15.85
CA TYR A 123 6.23 -12.09 14.81
C TYR A 123 5.14 -12.02 13.73
N PHE A 124 3.93 -11.53 14.04
CA PHE A 124 2.90 -11.31 13.03
C PHE A 124 3.30 -10.25 12.00
N TRP A 125 4.24 -9.36 12.34
CA TRP A 125 4.77 -8.40 11.37
C TRP A 125 5.51 -9.09 10.22
N LEU A 126 6.06 -10.30 10.41
CA LEU A 126 6.71 -11.10 9.36
C LEU A 126 5.74 -11.53 8.23
N LEU A 127 4.42 -11.41 8.44
CA LEU A 127 3.44 -11.61 7.38
C LEU A 127 3.61 -10.60 6.24
N ALA A 128 4.06 -9.38 6.52
CA ALA A 128 4.32 -8.36 5.50
C ALA A 128 5.44 -8.76 4.52
N PRO A 129 6.68 -9.06 4.98
CA PRO A 129 7.73 -9.55 4.10
C PRO A 129 7.38 -10.92 3.48
N GLY A 130 6.68 -11.79 4.20
CA GLY A 130 6.18 -13.05 3.64
C GLY A 130 5.27 -12.85 2.42
N ARG A 131 4.31 -11.91 2.50
CA ARG A 131 3.44 -11.54 1.37
C ARG A 131 4.23 -10.90 0.23
N ALA A 132 5.18 -10.02 0.54
CA ALA A 132 6.03 -9.39 -0.47
C ALA A 132 6.86 -10.42 -1.24
N LEU A 133 7.45 -11.39 -0.54
CA LEU A 133 8.20 -12.50 -1.14
C LEU A 133 7.29 -13.42 -1.96
N TYR A 134 6.09 -13.72 -1.48
CA TYR A 134 5.11 -14.50 -2.25
C TYR A 134 4.74 -13.81 -3.57
N LEU A 135 4.49 -12.49 -3.55
CA LEU A 135 4.21 -11.72 -4.76
C LEU A 135 5.42 -11.67 -5.70
N LEU A 136 6.64 -11.54 -5.16
CA LEU A 136 7.88 -11.61 -5.94
C LEU A 136 8.03 -12.97 -6.61
N TRP A 137 7.73 -14.04 -5.88
CA TRP A 137 7.77 -15.41 -6.37
C TRP A 137 6.77 -15.62 -7.51
N VAL A 138 5.50 -15.29 -7.31
CA VAL A 138 4.44 -15.52 -8.30
C VAL A 138 4.58 -14.63 -9.54
N ASN A 139 5.03 -13.38 -9.37
CA ASN A 139 5.05 -12.42 -10.48
C ASN A 139 6.38 -12.35 -11.23
N ILE A 140 7.51 -12.69 -10.60
CA ILE A 140 8.84 -12.55 -11.20
C ILE A 140 9.54 -13.90 -11.33
N LEU A 141 9.82 -14.56 -10.20
CA LEU A 141 10.67 -15.75 -10.20
C LEU A 141 10.00 -16.97 -10.84
N GLY A 142 8.72 -17.21 -10.56
CA GLY A 142 7.95 -18.32 -11.10
C GLY A 142 7.88 -18.29 -12.64
N PRO A 143 7.42 -17.18 -13.25
CA PRO A 143 7.41 -17.03 -14.70
C PRO A 143 8.81 -17.08 -15.32
N TRP A 144 9.83 -16.53 -14.65
CA TRP A 144 11.21 -16.55 -15.14
C TRP A 144 11.81 -17.97 -15.15
N LEU A 145 11.65 -18.75 -14.07
CA LEU A 145 12.08 -20.15 -13.99
C LEU A 145 11.30 -21.06 -14.95
N ALA A 146 10.01 -20.79 -15.16
CA ALA A 146 9.19 -21.51 -16.12
C ALA A 146 9.53 -21.15 -17.57
N ALA A 147 10.00 -19.93 -17.85
CA ALA A 147 10.42 -19.50 -19.18
C ALA A 147 11.73 -20.20 -19.64
N GLU A 148 12.58 -20.62 -18.71
CA GLU A 148 13.80 -21.41 -18.98
C GLU A 148 13.48 -22.89 -19.31
N SER A 149 12.23 -23.34 -19.10
CA SER A 149 11.79 -24.69 -19.44
C SER A 149 11.18 -24.69 -20.86
N PRO A 150 11.79 -25.33 -21.87
CA PRO A 150 11.18 -25.44 -23.18
C PRO A 150 10.02 -26.45 -23.11
N SER A 151 8.82 -26.00 -22.77
CA SER A 151 7.58 -26.74 -23.03
C SER A 151 6.46 -25.80 -23.49
N PRO A 152 5.77 -26.11 -24.60
CA PRO A 152 4.95 -25.15 -25.33
C PRO A 152 3.51 -25.12 -24.80
N ALA A 153 3.21 -24.26 -23.83
CA ALA A 153 1.82 -23.85 -23.57
C ALA A 153 1.74 -22.68 -22.57
N ALA A 154 1.78 -21.43 -23.08
CA ALA A 154 0.92 -20.33 -22.60
C ALA A 154 1.16 -19.01 -23.36
N PRO A 155 0.51 -18.76 -24.50
CA PRO A 155 0.33 -17.42 -25.04
C PRO A 155 -1.13 -17.00 -24.86
N ASP A 156 -1.51 -16.37 -23.74
CA ASP A 156 -2.93 -15.95 -23.59
C ASP A 156 -3.18 -14.53 -23.07
N ALA A 157 -2.17 -13.83 -22.57
CA ALA A 157 -2.35 -12.44 -22.11
C ALA A 157 -1.77 -11.38 -23.05
N SER A 158 -0.63 -11.64 -23.70
CA SER A 158 0.06 -10.68 -24.57
C SER A 158 -0.50 -10.65 -26.00
N GLU A 159 -0.73 -11.82 -26.62
CA GLU A 159 -1.24 -11.91 -27.99
C GLU A 159 -2.65 -11.31 -28.17
N LYS A 160 -3.56 -11.52 -27.19
CA LYS A 160 -4.91 -10.92 -27.24
C LYS A 160 -4.87 -9.39 -27.14
N LYS A 161 -3.90 -8.82 -26.43
CA LYS A 161 -3.71 -7.36 -26.35
C LYS A 161 -3.09 -6.81 -27.64
N GLN A 162 -2.08 -7.49 -28.20
CA GLN A 162 -1.46 -7.12 -29.47
C GLN A 162 -2.45 -7.20 -30.63
N ARG A 163 -3.19 -8.31 -30.80
CA ARG A 163 -4.21 -8.43 -31.86
C ARG A 163 -5.33 -7.39 -31.75
N ARG A 164 -5.66 -6.93 -30.55
CA ARG A 164 -6.68 -5.88 -30.33
C ARG A 164 -6.13 -4.47 -30.58
N GLN A 165 -4.82 -4.25 -30.41
CA GLN A 165 -4.13 -3.03 -30.83
C GLN A 165 -3.98 -2.98 -32.36
N GLU A 166 -3.59 -4.08 -33.00
CA GLU A 166 -3.44 -4.17 -34.45
C GLU A 166 -4.78 -3.96 -35.17
N ARG A 167 -5.87 -4.58 -34.69
CA ARG A 167 -7.23 -4.33 -35.24
C ARG A 167 -7.71 -2.88 -35.10
N ARG A 168 -7.14 -2.10 -34.17
CA ARG A 168 -7.47 -0.67 -34.00
C ARG A 168 -6.62 0.22 -34.91
N GLN A 169 -5.41 -0.19 -35.25
CA GLN A 169 -4.53 0.52 -36.19
C GLN A 169 -4.98 0.29 -37.63
N MET A 170 -5.41 -0.92 -38.00
CA MET A 170 -5.91 -1.22 -39.35
C MET A 170 -7.26 -0.57 -39.69
N LYS A 171 -8.02 -0.06 -38.70
CA LYS A 171 -9.27 0.69 -38.94
C LYS A 171 -9.08 2.21 -39.10
N ARG A 172 -7.83 2.68 -39.02
CA ARG A 172 -7.46 4.09 -39.18
C ARG A 172 -6.77 4.37 -40.53
N PHE A 173 -6.67 3.37 -41.40
CA PHE A 173 -6.26 3.48 -42.79
C PHE A 173 -7.45 3.14 -43.69
#